data_AF-A0A6A6Y9D8-F1
#
_entry.id   AF-A0A6A6Y9D8-F1
#
_cell.length_a   1.000
_cell.length_b   1.000
_cell.length_c   1.000
_cell.angle_alpha   90.00
_cell.angle_beta   90.00
_cell.angle_gamma   90.00
#
_symmetry.space_group_name_H-M   'P 1'
#
loop_
_entity.id
_entity.type
_entity.pdbx_description
1 polymer ?
#
loop_
_entity_poly.entity_id
_entity_poly.type
_entity_poly.pdbx_seq_one_letter_code
_entity_poly.pdbx_strand_id
1 'polypeptide(L)'
;ELFHVEPEITSSLHEMSNEDLCSFAELHEDPVNDVQIELYVFTCLLLFTRTLSTQYLEQAIQRAEGWVAVTGPDDPDRARRFQILDMMLARMCEHTYISK
;
A
#
# COMPACT_ATOMS: atom_id res chain seq x y z
N GLU A 1 7.75 -3.34 12.37
CA GLU A 1 6.47 -3.23 11.63
C GLU A 1 6.76 -3.52 10.16
N LEU A 2 5.77 -3.96 9.35
CA LEU A 2 6.02 -4.27 7.94
C LEU A 2 6.26 -3.00 7.11
N PHE A 3 5.49 -1.95 7.42
CA PHE A 3 5.63 -0.63 6.84
C PHE A 3 6.52 0.26 7.72
N HIS A 4 7.39 1.04 7.09
CA HIS A 4 8.22 2.09 7.68
C HIS A 4 7.58 3.47 7.44
N VAL A 5 6.37 3.65 7.95
CA VAL A 5 5.68 4.95 7.97
C VAL A 5 5.77 5.51 9.38
N GLU A 6 6.08 6.79 9.52
CA GLU A 6 6.22 7.42 10.82
C GLU A 6 4.92 7.28 11.65
N PRO A 7 5.00 6.97 12.95
CA PRO A 7 3.82 6.76 13.80
C PRO A 7 2.85 7.95 13.80
N GLU A 8 3.37 9.17 13.74
CA GLU A 8 2.56 10.40 13.66
C GLU A 8 1.74 10.45 12.35
N ILE A 9 2.36 10.07 11.23
CA ILE A 9 1.69 9.99 9.93
C ILE A 9 0.64 8.88 9.95
N THR A 10 0.98 7.68 10.44
CA THR A 10 -0.01 6.59 10.51
C THR A 10 -1.22 6.97 11.36
N SER A 11 -1.00 7.63 12.51
CA SER A 11 -2.07 8.10 13.40
C SER A 11 -2.96 9.11 12.67
N SER A 12 -2.36 10.08 11.98
CA SER A 12 -3.10 11.07 11.19
C SER A 12 -3.94 10.42 10.08
N LEU A 13 -3.38 9.47 9.33
CA LEU A 13 -4.11 8.71 8.30
C LEU A 13 -5.26 7.89 8.90
N HIS A 14 -5.08 7.36 10.11
CA HIS A 14 -6.13 6.64 10.83
C HIS A 14 -7.24 7.56 11.35
N GLU A 15 -6.99 8.85 11.55
CA GLU A 15 -8.00 9.82 11.98
C GLU A 15 -8.77 10.46 10.82
N MET A 16 -8.19 10.45 9.61
CA MET A 16 -8.82 10.97 8.39
C MET A 16 -10.13 10.25 8.07
N SER A 17 -11.09 11.00 7.51
CA SER A 17 -12.28 10.41 6.89
C SER A 17 -11.91 9.61 5.64
N ASN A 18 -12.83 8.78 5.13
CA ASN A 18 -12.57 8.07 3.88
C ASN A 18 -12.38 9.04 2.69
N GLU A 19 -13.11 10.17 2.69
CA GLU A 19 -12.98 11.19 1.64
C GLU A 19 -11.61 11.87 1.70
N ASP A 20 -11.19 12.32 2.88
CA ASP A 20 -9.87 12.94 3.06
C ASP A 20 -8.73 11.97 2.72
N LEU A 21 -8.88 10.69 3.10
CA LEU A 21 -7.90 9.66 2.81
C LEU A 21 -7.83 9.34 1.30
N CYS A 22 -8.95 9.40 0.59
CA CYS A 22 -8.98 9.32 -0.87
C CYS A 22 -8.23 10.49 -1.51
N SER A 23 -8.53 11.73 -1.11
CA SER A 23 -7.82 12.91 -1.61
C SER A 23 -6.32 12.86 -1.29
N PHE A 24 -5.95 12.32 -0.12
CA PHE A 24 -4.55 12.08 0.23
C PHE A 24 -3.90 11.08 -0.73
N ALA A 25 -4.57 9.95 -1.03
CA ALA A 25 -4.06 8.96 -1.99
C ALA A 25 -3.87 9.59 -3.38
N GLU A 26 -4.86 10.33 -3.88
CA GLU A 26 -4.79 11.03 -5.18
C GLU A 26 -3.61 12.01 -5.24
N LEU A 27 -3.36 12.77 -4.17
CA LEU A 27 -2.24 13.71 -4.10
C LEU A 27 -0.86 13.01 -4.12
N HIS A 28 -0.82 11.75 -3.69
CA HIS A 28 0.39 10.93 -3.62
C HIS A 28 0.45 9.84 -4.71
N GLU A 29 -0.38 9.95 -5.75
CA GLU A 29 -0.51 8.89 -6.76
C GLU A 29 0.74 8.65 -7.59
N ASP A 30 1.62 9.64 -7.71
CA ASP A 30 2.89 9.56 -8.46
C ASP A 30 4.10 9.69 -7.51
N PRO A 31 4.42 8.64 -6.73
CA PRO A 31 5.50 8.68 -5.77
C PRO A 31 6.87 8.61 -6.45
N VAL A 32 7.81 9.48 -6.05
CA VAL A 32 9.12 9.60 -6.69
C VAL A 32 10.26 8.91 -5.94
N ASN A 33 10.01 8.40 -4.73
CA ASN A 33 11.01 7.72 -3.90
C ASN A 33 10.38 6.62 -3.04
N ASP A 34 11.23 5.78 -2.45
CA ASP A 34 10.83 4.63 -1.65
C ASP A 34 9.87 4.99 -0.50
N VAL A 35 10.12 6.10 0.20
CA VAL A 35 9.27 6.55 1.31
C VAL A 35 7.88 6.92 0.83
N GLN A 36 7.78 7.62 -0.30
CA GLN A 36 6.50 7.99 -0.89
C GLN A 36 5.77 6.80 -1.49
N ILE A 37 6.49 5.86 -2.13
CA ILE A 37 5.89 4.61 -2.63
C ILE A 37 5.28 3.87 -1.45
N GLU A 38 6.04 3.71 -0.37
CA GLU A 38 5.62 2.98 0.81
C GLU A 38 4.42 3.64 1.50
N LEU A 39 4.44 4.97 1.64
CA LEU A 39 3.33 5.75 2.17
C LEU A 39 2.06 5.59 1.32
N TYR A 40 2.17 5.72 0.00
CA TYR A 40 1.03 5.56 -0.91
C TYR A 40 0.45 4.15 -0.82
N VAL A 41 1.31 3.14 -0.84
CA VAL A 41 0.94 1.72 -0.71
C VAL A 41 0.22 1.46 0.62
N PHE A 42 0.71 2.04 1.73
CA PHE A 42 0.05 1.97 3.04
C PHE A 42 -1.34 2.64 3.03
N THR A 43 -1.44 3.85 2.47
CA THR A 43 -2.71 4.60 2.35
C THR A 43 -3.75 3.81 1.55
N CYS A 44 -3.36 3.25 0.40
CA CYS A 44 -4.24 2.42 -0.43
C CYS A 44 -4.70 1.16 0.32
N LEU A 45 -3.81 0.52 1.07
CA LEU A 45 -4.18 -0.62 1.92
C LEU A 45 -5.18 -0.20 3.00
N LEU A 46 -4.98 0.94 3.65
CA LEU A 46 -5.90 1.46 4.66
C LEU A 46 -7.28 1.75 4.05
N LEU A 47 -7.34 2.41 2.89
CA LEU A 47 -8.58 2.63 2.14
C LEU A 47 -9.31 1.32 1.82
N PHE A 48 -8.59 0.30 1.33
CA PHE A 48 -9.16 -1.02 1.11
C PHE A 48 -9.72 -1.61 2.41
N THR A 49 -9.00 -1.56 3.52
CA THR A 49 -9.52 -2.14 4.79
C THR A 49 -10.78 -1.44 5.30
N ARG A 50 -10.97 -0.14 5.00
CA ARG A 50 -12.13 0.64 5.43
C ARG A 50 -13.32 0.51 4.51
N THR A 51 -13.08 0.42 3.20
CA THR A 51 -14.12 0.51 2.17
C THR A 51 -14.41 -0.83 1.50
N LEU A 52 -13.51 -1.81 1.64
CA LEU A 52 -13.48 -3.07 0.90
C LEU A 52 -13.46 -2.90 -0.63
N SER A 53 -13.13 -1.69 -1.13
CA SER A 53 -12.99 -1.45 -2.55
C SER A 53 -11.68 -2.01 -3.07
N THR A 54 -11.75 -3.04 -3.93
CA THR A 54 -10.58 -3.72 -4.49
C THR A 54 -9.72 -2.81 -5.35
N GLN A 55 -10.28 -1.72 -5.90
CA GLN A 55 -9.53 -0.73 -6.69
C GLN A 55 -8.32 -0.20 -5.92
N TYR A 56 -8.46 0.09 -4.62
CA TYR A 56 -7.33 0.56 -3.81
C TYR A 56 -6.29 -0.53 -3.58
N LEU A 57 -6.72 -1.79 -3.44
CA LEU A 57 -5.80 -2.91 -3.32
C LEU A 57 -5.05 -3.17 -4.63
N GLU A 58 -5.71 -3.03 -5.79
CA GLU A 58 -5.09 -3.10 -7.12
C GLU A 58 -4.02 -2.02 -7.30
N GLN A 59 -4.32 -0.77 -6.91
CA GLN A 59 -3.35 0.33 -6.94
C GLN A 59 -2.14 0.06 -6.04
N ALA A 60 -2.36 -0.46 -4.83
CA ALA A 60 -1.28 -0.83 -3.92
C ALA A 60 -0.39 -1.93 -4.51
N ILE A 61 -0.99 -2.97 -5.10
CA ILE A 61 -0.28 -4.06 -5.79
C ILE A 61 0.56 -3.51 -6.93
N GLN A 62 -0.04 -2.71 -7.83
CA GLN A 62 0.67 -2.15 -8.98
C GLN A 62 1.92 -1.36 -8.56
N ARG A 63 1.82 -0.56 -7.50
CA ARG A 63 2.97 0.19 -6.99
C ARG A 63 4.00 -0.71 -6.31
N ALA A 64 3.58 -1.70 -5.53
CA ALA A 64 4.48 -2.66 -4.90
C ALA A 64 5.22 -3.54 -5.93
N GLU A 65 4.56 -3.95 -7.02
CA GLU A 65 5.18 -4.67 -8.15
C GLU A 65 6.27 -3.84 -8.82
N GLY A 66 5.96 -2.58 -9.15
CA GLY A 66 6.95 -1.65 -9.72
C GLY A 66 8.14 -1.43 -8.78
N TRP A 67 7.87 -1.32 -7.47
CA TRP A 67 8.89 -1.13 -6.45
C TRP A 67 9.83 -2.33 -6.33
N VAL A 68 9.27 -3.54 -6.29
CA VAL A 68 10.03 -4.80 -6.25
C VAL A 68 10.84 -4.99 -7.54
N ALA A 69 10.28 -4.64 -8.71
CA ALA A 69 10.94 -4.83 -10.01
C ALA A 69 12.25 -4.02 -10.15
N VAL A 70 12.32 -2.83 -9.53
CA VAL A 70 13.53 -1.99 -9.54
C VAL A 70 14.47 -2.27 -8.37
N THR A 71 14.08 -3.13 -7.43
CA THR A 71 14.87 -3.46 -6.24
C THR A 71 15.95 -4.51 -6.56
N GLY A 72 17.21 -4.11 -6.45
CA GLY A 72 18.37 -4.98 -6.70
C GLY A 72 18.50 -6.13 -5.68
N PRO A 73 19.21 -7.22 -6.01
CA PRO A 73 19.32 -8.40 -5.16
C PRO A 73 20.02 -8.15 -3.82
N ASP A 74 20.93 -7.17 -3.76
CA ASP A 74 21.69 -6.81 -2.56
C ASP A 74 21.01 -5.72 -1.72
N ASP A 75 19.82 -5.27 -2.12
CA ASP A 75 19.07 -4.26 -1.36
C ASP A 75 18.58 -4.84 -0.02
N PRO A 76 18.91 -4.20 1.12
CA PRO A 76 18.54 -4.71 2.44
C PRO A 76 17.02 -4.78 2.66
N ASP A 77 16.25 -3.94 1.96
CA ASP A 77 14.79 -3.90 2.05
C ASP A 77 14.11 -4.86 1.07
N ARG A 78 14.85 -5.55 0.19
CA ARG A 78 14.28 -6.42 -0.84
C ARG A 78 13.28 -7.42 -0.26
N ALA A 79 13.68 -8.19 0.74
CA ALA A 79 12.81 -9.20 1.34
C ALA A 79 11.51 -8.60 1.90
N ARG A 80 11.59 -7.41 2.49
CA ARG A 80 10.45 -6.67 3.06
C ARG A 80 9.50 -6.19 1.96
N ARG A 81 10.02 -5.66 0.85
CA ARG A 81 9.21 -5.22 -0.29
C ARG A 81 8.45 -6.39 -0.93
N PHE A 82 9.10 -7.55 -1.07
CA PHE A 82 8.43 -8.78 -1.50
C PHE A 82 7.34 -9.20 -0.51
N GLN A 83 7.61 -9.14 0.81
CA GLN A 83 6.62 -9.48 1.82
C GLN A 83 5.39 -8.55 1.78
N ILE A 84 5.58 -7.26 1.50
CA ILE A 84 4.49 -6.29 1.30
C ILE A 84 3.64 -6.71 0.09
N LEU A 85 4.26 -7.03 -1.04
CA LEU A 85 3.57 -7.48 -2.24
C LEU A 85 2.80 -8.78 -2.01
N ASP A 86 3.44 -9.78 -1.40
CA ASP A 86 2.83 -11.09 -1.10
C ASP A 86 1.59 -10.94 -0.20
N MET A 87 1.66 -10.08 0.82
CA MET A 87 0.52 -9.79 1.69
C MET A 87 -0.66 -9.20 0.90
N MET A 88 -0.41 -8.30 -0.05
CA MET A 88 -1.47 -7.68 -0.85
C MET A 88 -2.10 -8.66 -1.82
N LEU A 89 -1.28 -9.47 -2.49
CA LEU A 89 -1.75 -10.53 -3.38
C LEU A 89 -2.59 -11.56 -2.62
N ALA A 90 -2.18 -11.95 -1.41
CA ALA A 90 -2.96 -12.86 -0.55
C ALA A 90 -4.34 -12.26 -0.21
N ARG A 91 -4.39 -11.00 0.21
CA ARG A 91 -5.66 -10.30 0.51
C ARG A 91 -6.57 -10.20 -0.72
N MET A 92 -6.00 -9.97 -1.90
CA MET A 92 -6.77 -9.93 -3.15
C MET A 92 -7.39 -11.28 -3.48
N CYS A 93 -6.60 -12.35 -3.36
CA CYS A 93 -7.07 -13.73 -3.56
C CYS A 93 -8.20 -14.08 -2.58
N GLU A 94 -8.04 -13.75 -1.29
CA GLU A 94 -9.06 -13.96 -0.26
C GLU A 94 -10.37 -13.22 -0.59
N HIS A 95 -10.28 -11.93 -0.94
CA HIS A 95 -11.46 -11.12 -1.27
C HIS A 95 -12.19 -11.65 -2.52
N THR A 96 -11.43 -12.03 -3.54
CA THR A 96 -11.97 -12.60 -4.80
C THR A 96 -12.63 -13.95 -4.56
N TYR A 97 -12.12 -14.74 -3.61
CA TYR A 97 -12.70 -16.03 -3.25
C TYR A 97 -14.00 -15.88 -2.44
N ILE A 98 -14.06 -14.92 -1.52
CA ILE A 98 -15.26 -14.67 -0.69
C ILE A 98 -16.40 -14.02 -1.50
N SER A 99 -16.08 -13.26 -2.54
CA SER A 99 -17.07 -12.56 -3.37
C SER A 99 -17.71 -13.43 -4.47
N LYS A 100 -17.39 -14.72 -4.55
CA LYS A 100 -17.96 -15.70 -5.50
C LYS A 100 -19.01 -16.58 -4.83
#